data_AF-A0A9D5V458-F1
#
_entry.id   AF-A0A9D5V458-F1
#
_cell.length_a   1.000
_cell.length_b   1.000
_cell.length_c   1.000
_cell.angle_alpha   90.00
_cell.angle_beta   90.00
_cell.angle_gamma   90.00
#
_symmetry.space_group_name_H-M   'P 1'
#
loop_
_entity.id
_entity.type
_entity.pdbx_description
1 polymer ?
#
loop_
_entity_poly.entity_id
_entity_poly.type
_entity_poly.pdbx_seq_one_letter_code
_entity_poly.pdbx_strand_id
1 'polypeptide(L)'
;MNGTTSVLRCQRPGEAGAWTMVVAMVMLFTMTAMAFQAARVSITEQKISGNEIRAQGVFAAAEAGLQYGAAWLVGQTLVWSDEAGNAPYETAPSISLAVTGGYTASILFRRNPTTDRSYVEVVSTATKDGETTVTATVRQYTLATEQNLFLNTPAPIIVNGCMSTVTGNPDVTPTSAGGVTIVTSQSNSGGCIDTGHLNVNNGGTTTYEGFSPESTDFVDGGAWKYLFNITKANMLASAATNPMITWITTDQVWHGPDPGTPGTSIDNPGIFIFDGEGGCDTVNGSNATIYGIIYFETTTFHTSGPGTCNSNGFGSVNVYGSAVWEGNLHKLNANANFFGIDLSGLEDTVTMPIDKSILLPGSWRDY
;
A
#
# COMPACT_ATOMS: atom_id res chain seq x y z
N MET A 1 -21.82 -103.04 -51.22
CA MET A 1 -20.95 -102.51 -50.14
C MET A 1 -21.69 -101.37 -49.46
N ASN A 2 -21.62 -101.37 -48.13
CA ASN A 2 -22.45 -100.64 -47.17
C ASN A 2 -22.68 -99.16 -47.46
N GLY A 3 -23.92 -98.70 -47.25
CA GLY A 3 -24.29 -97.28 -47.23
C GLY A 3 -25.54 -97.09 -46.38
N THR A 4 -25.33 -96.75 -45.13
CA THR A 4 -26.29 -96.53 -44.04
C THR A 4 -27.53 -95.71 -44.43
N THR A 5 -28.71 -96.30 -44.23
CA THR A 5 -30.03 -95.68 -44.31
C THR A 5 -30.27 -94.73 -43.12
N SER A 6 -30.26 -93.43 -43.41
CA SER A 6 -30.64 -92.37 -42.47
C SER A 6 -32.17 -92.28 -42.37
N VAL A 7 -32.69 -92.43 -41.16
CA VAL A 7 -34.14 -92.40 -40.86
C VAL A 7 -34.58 -90.95 -40.68
N LEU A 8 -35.29 -90.42 -41.67
CA LEU A 8 -36.00 -89.13 -41.60
C LEU A 8 -37.18 -89.24 -40.62
N ARG A 9 -37.05 -88.59 -39.46
CA ARG A 9 -38.17 -88.36 -38.53
C ARG A 9 -38.96 -87.13 -38.99
N CYS A 10 -40.23 -87.32 -39.35
CA CYS A 10 -41.22 -86.24 -39.39
C CYS A 10 -41.44 -85.68 -37.97
N GLN A 11 -40.91 -84.49 -37.69
CA GLN A 11 -41.34 -83.68 -36.56
C GLN A 11 -42.58 -82.87 -36.95
N ARG A 12 -43.61 -82.93 -36.10
CA ARG A 12 -44.88 -82.21 -36.24
C ARG A 12 -44.63 -80.69 -36.28
N PRO A 13 -45.22 -79.94 -37.22
CA PRO A 13 -45.16 -78.49 -37.25
C PRO A 13 -46.27 -77.93 -36.35
N GLY A 14 -45.90 -77.60 -35.12
CA GLY A 14 -46.74 -76.86 -34.18
C GLY A 14 -45.87 -76.49 -32.99
N GLU A 15 -45.84 -75.21 -32.64
CA GLU A 15 -45.17 -74.59 -31.46
C GLU A 15 -43.81 -73.88 -31.68
N ALA A 16 -43.05 -74.11 -32.75
CA ALA A 16 -41.79 -73.36 -32.98
C ALA A 16 -41.99 -71.85 -33.30
N GLY A 17 -43.15 -71.48 -33.86
CA GLY A 17 -43.45 -70.08 -34.25
C GLY A 17 -43.81 -69.15 -33.08
N ALA A 18 -44.38 -69.68 -31.99
CA ALA A 18 -44.74 -68.86 -30.84
C ALA A 18 -43.51 -68.50 -29.99
N TRP A 19 -42.57 -69.43 -29.84
CA TRP A 19 -41.33 -69.23 -29.09
C TRP A 19 -40.41 -68.18 -29.73
N THR A 20 -40.36 -68.10 -31.06
CA THR A 20 -39.55 -67.09 -31.75
C THR A 20 -40.09 -65.67 -31.55
N MET A 21 -41.41 -65.48 -31.48
CA MET A 21 -42.03 -64.18 -31.16
C MET A 21 -41.74 -63.73 -29.72
N VAL A 22 -41.79 -64.66 -28.76
CA VAL A 22 -41.46 -64.36 -27.35
C VAL A 22 -39.99 -63.97 -27.22
N VAL A 23 -39.08 -64.74 -27.84
CA VAL A 23 -37.64 -64.43 -27.83
C VAL A 23 -37.37 -63.08 -28.50
N ALA A 24 -38.03 -62.78 -29.63
CA ALA A 24 -37.90 -61.49 -30.31
C ALA A 24 -38.40 -60.33 -29.45
N MET A 25 -39.54 -60.47 -28.76
CA MET A 25 -40.02 -59.45 -27.82
C MET A 25 -39.06 -59.23 -26.66
N VAL A 26 -38.53 -60.31 -26.07
CA VAL A 26 -37.57 -60.19 -24.96
C VAL A 26 -36.29 -59.50 -25.44
N MET A 27 -35.76 -59.84 -26.61
CA MET A 27 -34.60 -59.14 -27.17
C MET A 27 -34.88 -57.66 -27.47
N LEU A 28 -36.07 -57.34 -27.97
CA LEU A 28 -36.44 -55.96 -28.27
C LEU A 28 -36.59 -55.13 -26.99
N PHE A 29 -37.15 -55.74 -25.93
CA PHE A 29 -37.20 -55.14 -24.59
C PHE A 29 -35.81 -54.92 -23.99
N THR A 30 -34.90 -55.89 -24.10
CA THR A 30 -33.54 -55.73 -23.55
C THR A 30 -32.74 -54.68 -24.32
N MET A 31 -32.85 -54.64 -25.65
CA MET A 31 -32.23 -53.58 -26.46
C MET A 31 -32.79 -52.19 -26.11
N THR A 32 -34.10 -52.07 -25.92
CA THR A 32 -34.73 -50.79 -25.54
C THR A 32 -34.28 -50.34 -24.14
N ALA A 33 -34.17 -51.29 -23.19
CA ALA A 33 -33.67 -51.01 -21.85
C ALA A 33 -32.20 -50.56 -21.87
N MET A 34 -31.35 -51.18 -22.68
CA MET A 34 -29.95 -50.77 -22.86
C MET A 34 -29.85 -49.37 -23.49
N ALA A 35 -30.66 -49.08 -24.52
CA ALA A 35 -30.68 -47.76 -25.16
C ALA A 35 -31.10 -46.65 -24.18
N PHE A 36 -32.08 -46.93 -23.30
CA PHE A 36 -32.50 -45.96 -22.28
C PHE A 36 -31.44 -45.72 -21.21
N GLN A 37 -30.71 -46.77 -20.79
CA GLN A 37 -29.58 -46.62 -19.87
C GLN A 37 -28.46 -45.80 -20.50
N ALA A 38 -28.11 -46.07 -21.77
CA ALA A 38 -27.10 -45.29 -22.51
C ALA A 38 -27.48 -43.81 -22.64
N ALA A 39 -28.75 -43.52 -22.95
CA ALA A 39 -29.25 -42.14 -23.03
C ALA A 39 -29.15 -41.41 -21.68
N ARG A 40 -29.48 -42.08 -20.57
CA ARG A 40 -29.33 -41.50 -19.22
C ARG A 40 -27.88 -41.19 -18.89
N VAL A 41 -26.97 -42.12 -19.16
CA VAL A 41 -25.53 -41.93 -18.92
C VAL A 41 -25.01 -40.72 -19.70
N SER A 42 -25.37 -40.60 -20.98
CA SER A 42 -24.96 -39.48 -21.81
C SER A 42 -25.45 -38.12 -21.29
N ILE A 43 -26.71 -38.02 -20.84
CA ILE A 43 -27.25 -36.78 -20.26
C ILE A 43 -26.54 -36.44 -18.94
N THR A 44 -26.25 -37.43 -18.10
CA THR A 44 -25.51 -37.19 -16.85
C THR A 44 -24.08 -36.74 -17.11
N GLU A 45 -23.40 -37.33 -18.09
CA GLU A 45 -22.04 -36.93 -18.48
C GLU A 45 -22.01 -35.50 -19.02
N GLN A 46 -23.00 -35.10 -19.85
CA GLN A 46 -23.09 -33.73 -20.35
C GLN A 46 -23.34 -32.72 -19.22
N LYS A 47 -24.19 -33.06 -18.24
CA LYS A 47 -24.43 -32.19 -17.07
C LYS A 47 -23.19 -32.07 -16.19
N ILE A 48 -22.51 -33.19 -15.92
CA ILE A 48 -21.27 -33.19 -15.13
C ILE A 48 -20.20 -32.38 -15.86
N SER A 49 -19.98 -32.62 -17.15
CA SER A 49 -19.01 -31.89 -17.96
C SER A 49 -19.34 -30.40 -18.04
N GLY A 50 -20.60 -30.03 -18.23
CA GLY A 50 -21.03 -28.63 -18.26
C GLY A 50 -20.83 -27.91 -16.93
N ASN A 51 -21.07 -28.60 -15.81
CA ASN A 51 -20.81 -28.05 -14.48
C ASN A 51 -19.31 -27.93 -14.20
N GLU A 52 -18.52 -28.94 -14.59
CA GLU A 52 -17.07 -28.96 -14.44
C GLU A 52 -16.41 -27.80 -15.19
N ILE A 53 -16.78 -27.58 -16.46
CA ILE A 53 -16.24 -26.46 -17.26
C ILE A 53 -16.59 -25.12 -16.63
N ARG A 54 -17.82 -24.95 -16.11
CA ARG A 54 -18.23 -23.71 -15.46
C ARG A 54 -17.48 -23.49 -14.15
N ALA A 55 -17.33 -24.53 -13.34
CA ALA A 55 -16.58 -24.50 -12.08
C ALA A 55 -15.11 -24.13 -12.33
N GLN A 56 -14.47 -24.78 -13.29
CA GLN A 56 -13.09 -24.46 -13.69
C GLN A 56 -12.97 -23.01 -14.20
N GLY A 57 -13.93 -22.53 -14.98
CA GLY A 57 -13.94 -21.16 -15.49
C GLY A 57 -14.05 -20.10 -14.38
N VAL A 58 -15.00 -20.26 -13.45
CA VAL A 58 -15.11 -19.31 -12.32
C VAL A 58 -13.90 -19.40 -11.39
N PHE A 59 -13.35 -20.59 -11.18
CA PHE A 59 -12.17 -20.76 -10.33
C PHE A 59 -10.94 -20.08 -10.93
N ALA A 60 -10.67 -20.29 -12.22
CA ALA A 60 -9.57 -19.61 -12.92
C ALA A 60 -9.75 -18.08 -12.91
N ALA A 61 -10.98 -17.59 -13.05
CA ALA A 61 -11.28 -16.16 -12.94
C ALA A 61 -11.04 -15.63 -11.52
N ALA A 62 -11.37 -16.41 -10.49
CA ALA A 62 -11.12 -16.06 -9.09
C ALA A 62 -9.61 -15.98 -8.81
N GLU A 63 -8.82 -16.95 -9.30
CA GLU A 63 -7.35 -16.93 -9.21
C GLU A 63 -6.73 -15.73 -9.92
N ALA A 64 -7.20 -15.40 -11.13
CA ALA A 64 -6.76 -14.22 -11.87
C ALA A 64 -7.06 -12.94 -11.08
N GLY A 65 -8.25 -12.84 -10.48
CA GLY A 65 -8.62 -11.73 -9.61
C GLY A 65 -7.72 -11.64 -8.36
N LEU A 66 -7.33 -12.77 -7.77
CA LEU A 66 -6.42 -12.79 -6.62
C LEU A 66 -5.02 -12.28 -6.99
N GLN A 67 -4.47 -12.74 -8.10
CA GLN A 67 -3.15 -12.28 -8.59
C GLN A 67 -3.19 -10.79 -8.94
N TYR A 68 -4.25 -10.35 -9.63
CA TYR A 68 -4.46 -8.94 -9.93
C TYR A 68 -4.60 -8.11 -8.66
N GLY A 69 -5.39 -8.56 -7.69
CA GLY A 69 -5.58 -7.88 -6.41
C GLY A 69 -4.27 -7.69 -5.66
N ALA A 70 -3.44 -8.74 -5.56
CA ALA A 70 -2.14 -8.65 -4.93
C ALA A 70 -1.20 -7.68 -5.66
N ALA A 71 -1.19 -7.68 -6.99
CA ALA A 71 -0.38 -6.72 -7.76
C ALA A 71 -0.92 -5.29 -7.65
N TRP A 72 -2.24 -5.13 -7.62
CA TRP A 72 -2.91 -3.83 -7.54
C TRP A 72 -2.60 -3.11 -6.24
N LEU A 73 -2.35 -3.83 -5.13
CA LEU A 73 -1.97 -3.23 -3.85
C LEU A 73 -0.76 -2.29 -3.97
N VAL A 74 0.22 -2.61 -4.83
CA VAL A 74 1.46 -1.83 -4.95
C VAL A 74 1.16 -0.42 -5.46
N GLY A 75 1.63 0.59 -4.70
CA GLY A 75 1.42 2.01 -4.99
C GLY A 75 0.05 2.55 -4.56
N GLN A 76 -0.80 1.75 -3.92
CA GLN A 76 -2.10 2.22 -3.41
C GLN A 76 -1.99 2.66 -1.96
N THR A 77 -2.63 3.79 -1.66
CA THR A 77 -2.91 4.23 -0.28
C THR A 77 -4.32 3.76 0.06
N LEU A 78 -4.43 2.78 0.95
CA LEU A 78 -5.71 2.18 1.31
C LEU A 78 -6.28 2.81 2.58
N VAL A 79 -7.51 3.32 2.48
CA VAL A 79 -8.28 3.72 3.66
C VAL A 79 -8.97 2.48 4.20
N TRP A 80 -8.62 2.10 5.42
CA TRP A 80 -9.17 0.95 6.12
C TRP A 80 -10.35 1.36 7.00
N SER A 81 -11.35 0.51 7.05
CA SER A 81 -12.56 0.71 7.86
C SER A 81 -12.94 -0.59 8.57
N ASP A 82 -13.49 -0.47 9.78
CA ASP A 82 -13.91 -1.64 10.56
C ASP A 82 -14.87 -2.55 9.77
N GLU A 83 -14.58 -3.85 9.74
CA GLU A 83 -15.48 -4.84 9.15
C GLU A 83 -16.71 -5.01 10.03
N ALA A 84 -17.88 -4.63 9.50
CA ALA A 84 -19.13 -4.67 10.23
C ALA A 84 -19.43 -6.08 10.77
N GLY A 85 -19.49 -6.22 12.10
CA GLY A 85 -19.83 -7.47 12.77
C GLY A 85 -18.68 -8.49 12.87
N ASN A 86 -17.46 -8.11 12.50
CA ASN A 86 -16.31 -9.02 12.47
C ASN A 86 -15.05 -8.37 13.07
N ALA A 87 -15.17 -7.78 14.26
CA ALA A 87 -14.01 -7.26 14.98
C ALA A 87 -13.02 -8.40 15.32
N PRO A 88 -11.69 -8.16 15.24
CA PRO A 88 -11.02 -6.88 15.01
C PRO A 88 -10.72 -6.57 13.53
N TYR A 89 -11.33 -7.25 12.55
CA TYR A 89 -10.92 -7.08 11.14
C TYR A 89 -11.29 -5.71 10.56
N GLU A 90 -10.44 -5.22 9.67
CA GLU A 90 -10.66 -4.04 8.85
C GLU A 90 -10.73 -4.44 7.37
N THR A 91 -11.49 -3.69 6.58
CA THR A 91 -11.60 -3.85 5.12
C THR A 91 -11.28 -2.56 4.39
N ALA A 92 -10.67 -2.70 3.20
CA ALA A 92 -10.48 -1.61 2.26
C ALA A 92 -11.54 -1.68 1.14
N PRO A 93 -11.72 -0.61 0.33
CA PRO A 93 -12.65 -0.61 -0.79
C PRO A 93 -12.44 -1.80 -1.73
N SER A 94 -13.54 -2.47 -2.11
CA SER A 94 -13.48 -3.57 -3.07
C SER A 94 -13.29 -3.04 -4.49
N ILE A 95 -12.60 -3.85 -5.29
CA ILE A 95 -12.38 -3.57 -6.72
C ILE A 95 -13.00 -4.70 -7.55
N SER A 96 -13.43 -4.37 -8.77
CA SER A 96 -13.96 -5.34 -9.72
C SER A 96 -13.05 -5.46 -10.93
N LEU A 97 -12.86 -6.70 -11.39
CA LEU A 97 -12.07 -7.02 -12.57
C LEU A 97 -12.94 -7.82 -13.54
N ALA A 98 -13.11 -7.29 -14.75
CA ALA A 98 -13.66 -8.05 -15.86
C ALA A 98 -12.59 -9.03 -16.37
N VAL A 99 -12.90 -10.31 -16.34
CA VAL A 99 -12.04 -11.40 -16.81
C VAL A 99 -12.57 -11.88 -18.17
N THR A 100 -11.65 -12.15 -19.10
CA THR A 100 -11.98 -12.68 -20.43
C THR A 100 -12.84 -13.94 -20.31
N GLY A 101 -13.89 -14.03 -21.14
CA GLY A 101 -14.83 -15.15 -21.11
C GLY A 101 -16.16 -14.84 -20.42
N GLY A 102 -16.42 -13.58 -20.06
CA GLY A 102 -17.67 -13.15 -19.44
C GLY A 102 -17.73 -13.53 -17.97
N TYR A 103 -16.62 -13.33 -17.26
CA TYR A 103 -16.53 -13.52 -15.82
C TYR A 103 -16.16 -12.20 -15.17
N THR A 104 -16.69 -11.95 -13.99
CA THR A 104 -16.34 -10.79 -13.17
C THR A 104 -15.82 -11.27 -11.82
N ALA A 105 -14.61 -10.83 -11.46
CA ALA A 105 -14.01 -11.08 -10.15
C ALA A 105 -14.17 -9.84 -9.26
N SER A 106 -14.77 -10.02 -8.09
CA SER A 106 -14.84 -9.03 -7.02
C SER A 106 -13.73 -9.32 -6.02
N ILE A 107 -12.86 -8.33 -5.79
CA ILE A 107 -11.69 -8.45 -4.94
C ILE A 107 -11.91 -7.59 -3.69
N LEU A 108 -11.78 -8.20 -2.53
CA LEU A 108 -11.87 -7.58 -1.22
C LEU A 108 -10.52 -7.71 -0.51
N PHE A 109 -10.09 -6.65 0.17
CA PHE A 109 -8.91 -6.64 1.00
C PHE A 109 -9.31 -6.58 2.46
N ARG A 110 -8.74 -7.47 3.27
CA ARG A 110 -9.00 -7.55 4.71
C ARG A 110 -7.69 -7.62 5.49
N ARG A 111 -7.62 -6.98 6.65
CA ARG A 111 -6.47 -7.12 7.57
C ARG A 111 -6.91 -7.16 9.03
N ASN A 112 -5.99 -7.52 9.92
CA ASN A 112 -6.18 -7.42 11.36
C ASN A 112 -5.23 -6.37 11.95
N PRO A 113 -5.73 -5.21 12.41
CA PRO A 113 -4.91 -4.12 12.92
C PRO A 113 -4.26 -4.43 14.28
N THR A 114 -4.73 -5.45 15.01
CA THR A 114 -4.25 -5.78 16.36
C THR A 114 -3.06 -6.73 16.39
N THR A 115 -2.92 -7.58 15.37
CA THR A 115 -1.83 -8.56 15.31
C THR A 115 -0.66 -8.06 14.46
N ASP A 116 -0.94 -7.62 13.23
CA ASP A 116 0.06 -7.09 12.31
C ASP A 116 -0.65 -6.45 11.10
N ARG A 117 -0.40 -5.16 10.87
CA ARG A 117 -0.99 -4.39 9.76
C ARG A 117 -0.43 -4.77 8.38
N SER A 118 0.72 -5.44 8.36
CA SER A 118 1.43 -5.82 7.14
C SER A 118 0.81 -7.02 6.42
N TYR A 119 -0.04 -7.80 7.12
CA TYR A 119 -0.68 -8.97 6.53
C TYR A 119 -2.08 -8.63 6.02
N VAL A 120 -2.22 -8.60 4.70
CA VAL A 120 -3.48 -8.34 4.01
C VAL A 120 -3.98 -9.64 3.37
N GLU A 121 -5.17 -10.09 3.78
CA GLU A 121 -5.89 -11.16 3.10
C GLU A 121 -6.58 -10.59 1.85
N VAL A 122 -6.20 -11.10 0.69
CA VAL A 122 -6.85 -10.79 -0.59
C VAL A 122 -7.88 -11.88 -0.85
N VAL A 123 -9.15 -11.50 -0.91
CA VAL A 123 -10.27 -12.40 -1.19
C VAL A 123 -10.81 -12.06 -2.57
N SER A 124 -10.81 -13.03 -3.49
CA SER A 124 -11.32 -12.88 -4.84
C SER A 124 -12.51 -13.82 -5.04
N THR A 125 -13.68 -13.25 -5.30
CA THR A 125 -14.91 -13.98 -5.62
C THR A 125 -15.27 -13.73 -7.07
N ALA A 126 -15.20 -14.77 -7.90
CA ALA A 126 -15.59 -14.68 -9.29
C ALA A 126 -16.99 -15.23 -9.54
N THR A 127 -17.69 -14.57 -10.45
CA THR A 127 -19.03 -14.94 -10.92
C THR A 127 -19.05 -14.87 -12.44
N LYS A 128 -19.96 -15.61 -13.07
CA LYS A 128 -20.16 -15.52 -14.51
C LYS A 128 -21.20 -14.44 -14.82
N ASP A 129 -20.94 -13.64 -15.84
CA ASP A 129 -21.82 -12.55 -16.24
C ASP A 129 -23.22 -13.07 -16.58
N GLY A 130 -24.24 -12.54 -15.90
CA GLY A 130 -25.62 -12.98 -16.05
C GLY A 130 -25.99 -14.27 -15.32
N GLU A 131 -25.06 -14.92 -14.63
CA GLU A 131 -25.28 -16.14 -13.83
C GLU A 131 -24.71 -15.99 -12.41
N THR A 132 -25.58 -15.65 -11.44
CA THR A 132 -25.17 -15.47 -10.03
C THR A 132 -25.06 -16.77 -9.23
N THR A 133 -25.49 -17.90 -9.80
CA THR A 133 -25.52 -19.20 -9.12
C THR A 133 -24.19 -19.96 -9.19
N VAL A 134 -23.29 -19.57 -10.09
CA VAL A 134 -21.97 -20.18 -10.24
C VAL A 134 -20.95 -19.17 -9.73
N THR A 135 -20.39 -19.47 -8.56
CA THR A 135 -19.40 -18.62 -7.90
C THR A 135 -18.24 -19.47 -7.41
N ALA A 136 -17.03 -18.93 -7.47
CA ALA A 136 -15.87 -19.49 -6.79
C ALA A 136 -15.19 -18.39 -5.97
N THR A 137 -14.77 -18.72 -4.75
CA THR A 137 -14.02 -17.79 -3.91
C THR A 137 -12.66 -18.38 -3.57
N VAL A 138 -11.61 -17.62 -3.84
CA VAL A 138 -10.25 -17.95 -3.43
C VAL A 138 -9.72 -16.83 -2.55
N ARG A 139 -8.88 -17.18 -1.60
CA ARG A 139 -8.22 -16.19 -0.74
C ARG A 139 -6.78 -16.57 -0.44
N GLN A 140 -5.95 -15.56 -0.26
CA GLN A 140 -4.55 -15.75 0.10
C GLN A 140 -4.06 -14.55 0.90
N TYR A 141 -3.17 -14.79 1.85
CA TYR A 141 -2.50 -13.70 2.55
C TYR A 141 -1.36 -13.15 1.70
N THR A 142 -1.23 -11.84 1.75
CA THR A 142 -0.17 -11.06 1.14
C THR A 142 0.54 -10.29 2.23
N LEU A 143 1.87 -10.29 2.20
CA LEU A 143 2.67 -9.34 2.95
C LEU A 143 2.69 -8.03 2.15
N ALA A 144 1.96 -7.04 2.63
CA ALA A 144 1.93 -5.69 2.11
C ALA A 144 2.71 -4.78 3.06
N THR A 145 3.88 -4.30 2.62
CA THR A 145 4.68 -3.37 3.42
C THR A 145 4.43 -1.96 2.92
N GLU A 146 3.97 -1.07 3.81
CA GLU A 146 3.81 0.35 3.52
C GLU A 146 5.19 1.02 3.38
N GLN A 147 5.26 2.12 2.62
CA GLN A 147 6.49 2.92 2.55
C GLN A 147 6.79 3.54 3.93
N ASN A 148 8.03 3.41 4.39
CA ASN A 148 8.41 3.85 5.73
C ASN A 148 8.74 5.34 5.76
N LEU A 149 8.33 5.97 6.84
CA LEU A 149 8.88 7.25 7.29
C LEU A 149 9.97 6.93 8.35
N PHE A 150 11.07 7.69 8.37
CA PHE A 150 12.15 7.53 9.35
C PHE A 150 12.12 8.69 10.35
N LEU A 151 11.13 8.67 11.23
CA LEU A 151 10.78 9.71 12.19
C LEU A 151 11.06 9.29 13.64
N ASN A 152 11.84 8.23 13.83
CA ASN A 152 12.37 7.84 15.13
C ASN A 152 13.43 8.87 15.59
N THR A 153 12.99 9.78 16.46
CA THR A 153 13.78 10.90 17.05
C THR A 153 14.64 11.67 16.05
N PRO A 154 14.04 12.28 15.01
CA PRO A 154 14.79 13.07 14.05
C PRO A 154 15.39 14.30 14.75
N ALA A 155 16.53 14.76 14.24
CA ALA A 155 17.15 15.95 14.78
C ALA A 155 16.23 17.16 14.60
N PRO A 156 16.16 18.08 15.59
CA PRO A 156 15.33 19.27 15.49
C PRO A 156 15.59 20.14 14.26
N ILE A 157 16.84 20.17 13.81
CA ILE A 157 17.27 20.89 12.60
C ILE A 157 17.97 19.91 11.67
N ILE A 158 17.52 19.84 10.43
CA ILE A 158 18.12 19.01 9.37
C ILE A 158 18.37 19.90 8.16
N VAL A 159 19.60 19.94 7.67
CA VAL A 159 20.00 20.82 6.56
C VAL A 159 20.76 20.04 5.51
N ASN A 160 20.24 19.93 4.29
CA ASN A 160 20.98 19.38 3.16
C ASN A 160 21.94 20.42 2.57
N GLY A 161 22.91 20.87 3.37
CA GLY A 161 23.81 21.96 3.04
C GLY A 161 24.43 22.59 4.28
N CYS A 162 24.92 23.81 4.13
CA CYS A 162 25.50 24.60 5.20
C CYS A 162 24.46 25.50 5.88
N MET A 163 24.70 25.81 7.16
CA MET A 163 23.95 26.79 7.93
C MET A 163 24.85 27.99 8.22
N SER A 164 24.41 29.20 7.89
CA SER A 164 25.21 30.42 8.08
C SER A 164 24.39 31.63 8.51
N THR A 165 25.04 32.57 9.23
CA THR A 165 24.44 33.86 9.61
C THR A 165 23.20 33.68 10.48
N VAL A 166 23.27 32.84 11.51
CA VAL A 166 22.19 32.74 12.50
C VAL A 166 22.15 34.03 13.32
N THR A 167 20.99 34.69 13.35
CA THR A 167 20.81 36.00 14.02
C THR A 167 19.56 35.98 14.91
N GLY A 168 19.47 36.91 15.88
CA GLY A 168 18.44 36.85 16.93
C GLY A 168 18.90 35.98 18.10
N ASN A 169 17.98 35.29 18.78
CA ASN A 169 18.26 34.30 19.84
C ASN A 169 17.46 33.00 19.61
N PRO A 170 17.66 32.28 18.50
CA PRO A 170 17.01 30.98 18.34
C PRO A 170 17.58 29.96 19.32
N ASP A 171 16.78 28.95 19.64
CA ASP A 171 17.12 27.88 20.56
C ASP A 171 16.90 26.53 19.89
N VAL A 172 17.79 25.58 20.12
CA VAL A 172 17.62 24.18 19.74
C VAL A 172 17.89 23.25 20.92
N THR A 173 16.94 22.37 21.19
CA THR A 173 17.00 21.38 22.27
C THR A 173 16.85 19.97 21.69
N PRO A 174 17.78 19.04 21.94
CA PRO A 174 17.65 17.66 21.47
C PRO A 174 16.58 16.90 22.26
N THR A 175 16.12 15.77 21.72
CA THR A 175 15.14 14.88 22.39
C THR A 175 15.65 14.33 23.72
N SER A 176 16.97 14.14 23.85
CA SER A 176 17.63 13.69 25.07
C SER A 176 18.93 14.47 25.30
N ALA A 177 19.36 14.58 26.56
CA ALA A 177 20.61 15.27 26.90
C ALA A 177 21.81 14.63 26.19
N GLY A 178 22.62 15.44 25.51
CA GLY A 178 23.73 14.98 24.65
C GLY A 178 23.29 14.46 23.27
N GLY A 179 21.99 14.47 22.96
CA GLY A 179 21.46 14.01 21.68
C GLY A 179 21.85 14.90 20.49
N VAL A 180 21.44 14.48 19.30
CA VAL A 180 21.70 15.23 18.07
C VAL A 180 20.68 16.37 17.94
N THR A 181 21.19 17.58 17.72
CA THR A 181 20.38 18.79 17.52
C THR A 181 20.32 19.23 16.07
N ILE A 182 21.41 19.02 15.35
CA ILE A 182 21.59 19.46 13.97
C ILE A 182 22.17 18.28 13.18
N VAL A 183 21.58 17.94 12.05
CA VAL A 183 22.16 17.01 11.07
C VAL A 183 22.39 17.75 9.77
N THR A 184 23.57 17.59 9.18
CA THR A 184 23.91 18.14 7.87
C THR A 184 24.47 17.09 6.93
N SER A 185 24.23 17.28 5.62
CA SER A 185 24.88 16.49 4.57
C SER A 185 26.33 16.86 4.32
N GLN A 186 26.80 17.98 4.85
CA GLN A 186 28.13 18.51 4.59
C GLN A 186 29.15 18.07 5.64
N SER A 187 30.41 18.05 5.21
CA SER A 187 31.54 17.83 6.12
C SER A 187 31.78 19.06 7.01
N ASN A 188 32.44 18.86 8.16
CA ASN A 188 32.87 19.96 9.04
C ASN A 188 34.07 20.76 8.49
N SER A 189 34.47 20.54 7.23
CA SER A 189 35.60 21.26 6.66
C SER A 189 35.16 22.66 6.21
N GLY A 190 35.47 23.67 7.01
CA GLY A 190 35.26 25.09 6.65
C GLY A 190 34.15 25.83 7.41
N GLY A 191 33.68 25.31 8.55
CA GLY A 191 32.68 26.02 9.37
C GLY A 191 31.31 26.08 8.69
N CYS A 192 30.97 25.03 7.95
CA CYS A 192 29.71 24.91 7.21
C CYS A 192 28.48 25.05 8.12
N ILE A 193 28.58 24.65 9.39
CA ILE A 193 27.56 24.92 10.40
C ILE A 193 28.08 26.03 11.30
N ASP A 194 27.65 27.26 11.01
CA ASP A 194 27.84 28.40 11.88
C ASP A 194 26.60 28.54 12.77
N THR A 195 26.72 28.07 14.00
CA THR A 195 25.65 28.19 14.98
C THR A 195 25.40 29.64 15.35
N GLY A 196 26.37 30.56 15.19
CA GLY A 196 26.20 31.99 15.50
C GLY A 196 25.52 32.21 16.86
N HIS A 197 24.30 32.75 16.82
CA HIS A 197 23.45 33.02 17.99
C HIS A 197 22.50 31.88 18.40
N LEU A 198 22.58 30.71 17.76
CA LEU A 198 21.80 29.53 18.10
C LEU A 198 22.24 28.97 19.45
N ASN A 199 21.36 29.03 20.43
CA ASN A 199 21.59 28.41 21.72
C ASN A 199 21.33 26.90 21.61
N VAL A 200 22.40 26.11 21.68
CA VAL A 200 22.31 24.65 21.67
C VAL A 200 22.20 24.17 23.12
N ASN A 201 20.99 23.77 23.52
CA ASN A 201 20.68 23.35 24.87
C ASN A 201 21.03 21.88 25.13
N ASN A 202 21.08 21.53 26.41
CA ASN A 202 21.27 20.16 26.91
C ASN A 202 22.47 19.40 26.32
N GLY A 203 23.53 20.12 25.95
CA GLY A 203 24.74 19.52 25.38
C GLY A 203 24.52 18.91 23.99
N GLY A 204 23.54 19.43 23.25
CA GLY A 204 23.24 19.01 21.89
C GLY A 204 24.46 18.99 20.98
N THR A 205 24.49 18.01 20.07
CA THR A 205 25.60 17.82 19.12
C THR A 205 25.15 18.07 17.68
N THR A 206 26.11 18.35 16.81
CA THR A 206 25.92 18.44 15.36
C THR A 206 26.53 17.20 14.71
N THR A 207 25.73 16.50 13.91
CA THR A 207 26.18 15.40 13.08
C THR A 207 26.46 15.90 11.67
N TYR A 208 27.72 15.80 11.27
CA TYR A 208 28.18 16.10 9.92
C TYR A 208 28.12 14.84 9.05
N GLU A 209 27.91 15.02 7.75
CA GLU A 209 27.77 13.92 6.78
C GLU A 209 26.73 12.87 7.24
N GLY A 210 25.67 13.32 7.92
CA GLY A 210 24.65 12.43 8.49
C GLY A 210 23.80 11.73 7.43
N PHE A 211 23.77 12.30 6.23
CA PHE A 211 23.19 11.71 5.03
C PHE A 211 23.96 12.19 3.80
N SER A 212 23.86 11.43 2.71
CA SER A 212 24.47 11.83 1.45
C SER A 212 23.73 13.06 0.91
N PRO A 213 24.43 14.12 0.48
CA PRO A 213 23.78 15.23 -0.24
C PRO A 213 23.07 14.78 -1.53
N GLU A 214 23.42 13.58 -2.01
CA GLU A 214 23.00 12.86 -3.23
C GLU A 214 23.06 13.63 -4.56
N SER A 215 23.21 12.84 -5.62
CA SER A 215 23.54 13.23 -6.99
C SER A 215 22.41 14.01 -7.68
N THR A 216 22.74 14.61 -8.82
CA THR A 216 21.92 15.44 -9.74
C THR A 216 20.48 14.99 -10.05
N ASP A 217 20.05 13.81 -9.63
CA ASP A 217 18.67 13.34 -9.75
C ASP A 217 17.90 13.73 -8.49
N PHE A 218 17.44 14.98 -8.49
CA PHE A 218 16.63 15.70 -7.50
C PHE A 218 15.35 15.02 -6.99
N VAL A 219 15.03 13.84 -7.52
CA VAL A 219 13.71 13.27 -7.37
C VAL A 219 13.53 12.67 -5.98
N ASP A 220 14.55 12.01 -5.40
CA ASP A 220 14.41 11.27 -4.14
C ASP A 220 15.71 11.19 -3.29
N GLY A 221 16.61 12.18 -3.39
CA GLY A 221 17.89 12.23 -2.65
C GLY A 221 17.88 13.16 -1.44
N GLY A 222 19.04 13.38 -0.80
CA GLY A 222 19.22 14.45 0.18
C GLY A 222 18.51 14.27 1.52
N ALA A 223 17.98 15.37 2.07
CA ALA A 223 17.26 15.34 3.35
C ALA A 223 15.88 14.68 3.21
N TRP A 224 15.29 14.71 2.01
CA TRP A 224 14.07 13.97 1.70
C TRP A 224 14.27 12.49 2.01
N LYS A 225 15.24 11.83 1.38
CA LYS A 225 15.53 10.39 1.57
C LYS A 225 15.88 10.03 3.01
N TYR A 226 16.52 10.96 3.71
CA TYR A 226 16.90 10.79 5.11
C TYR A 226 15.68 10.64 6.03
N LEU A 227 14.60 11.39 5.76
CA LEU A 227 13.37 11.37 6.57
C LEU A 227 12.26 10.51 5.97
N PHE A 228 12.18 10.48 4.65
CA PHE A 228 11.08 9.96 3.87
C PHE A 228 11.64 8.94 2.89
N ASN A 229 11.34 7.66 3.11
CA ASN A 229 11.67 6.60 2.16
C ASN A 229 10.51 6.36 1.18
N ILE A 230 9.98 7.45 0.64
CA ILE A 230 8.84 7.54 -0.29
C ILE A 230 9.20 8.55 -1.37
N THR A 231 8.66 8.42 -2.57
CA THR A 231 8.86 9.44 -3.60
C THR A 231 8.02 10.69 -3.35
N LYS A 232 8.48 11.87 -3.79
CA LYS A 232 7.67 13.11 -3.67
C LYS A 232 6.29 12.99 -4.30
N ALA A 233 6.20 12.37 -5.47
CA ALA A 233 4.93 12.13 -6.16
C ALA A 233 3.98 11.26 -5.32
N ASN A 234 4.50 10.21 -4.68
CA ASN A 234 3.72 9.36 -3.80
C ASN A 234 3.33 10.07 -2.49
N MET A 235 4.20 10.92 -1.94
CA MET A 235 3.86 11.74 -0.77
C MET A 235 2.76 12.75 -1.09
N LEU A 236 2.83 13.42 -2.25
CA LEU A 236 1.79 14.31 -2.73
C LEU A 236 0.46 13.58 -2.93
N ALA A 237 0.49 12.38 -3.52
CA ALA A 237 -0.70 11.54 -3.64
C ALA A 237 -1.27 11.15 -2.26
N SER A 238 -0.40 10.87 -1.28
CA SER A 238 -0.80 10.54 0.08
C SER A 238 -1.42 11.74 0.79
N ALA A 239 -0.86 12.94 0.61
CA ALA A 239 -1.40 14.20 1.15
C ALA A 239 -2.84 14.48 0.71
N ALA A 240 -3.24 14.04 -0.49
CA ALA A 240 -4.62 14.18 -0.96
C ALA A 240 -5.64 13.36 -0.15
N THR A 241 -5.18 12.32 0.55
CA THR A 241 -6.03 11.38 1.31
C THR A 241 -5.76 11.39 2.81
N ASN A 242 -4.62 11.95 3.24
CA ASN A 242 -4.17 11.90 4.60
C ASN A 242 -4.08 13.32 5.20
N PRO A 243 -4.92 13.67 6.19
CA PRO A 243 -4.91 15.01 6.78
C PRO A 243 -3.61 15.33 7.54
N MET A 244 -2.81 14.33 7.90
CA MET A 244 -1.53 14.52 8.58
C MET A 244 -0.46 15.14 7.68
N ILE A 245 -0.61 15.05 6.35
CA ILE A 245 0.35 15.59 5.39
C ILE A 245 -0.30 16.79 4.71
N THR A 246 0.29 17.98 4.89
CA THR A 246 -0.17 19.22 4.27
C THR A 246 0.87 19.71 3.28
N TRP A 247 0.48 19.81 2.02
CA TRP A 247 1.29 20.38 0.95
C TRP A 247 0.98 21.88 0.80
N ILE A 248 1.98 22.73 0.99
CA ILE A 248 1.85 24.18 1.03
C ILE A 248 2.55 24.74 -0.23
N THR A 249 1.76 25.31 -1.14
CA THR A 249 2.19 25.72 -2.49
C THR A 249 2.12 27.23 -2.73
N THR A 250 1.84 28.02 -1.70
CA THR A 250 1.53 29.46 -1.85
C THR A 250 2.65 30.37 -1.38
N ASP A 251 2.86 31.46 -2.10
CA ASP A 251 3.68 32.63 -1.75
C ASP A 251 3.17 33.44 -0.53
N GLN A 252 2.19 32.91 0.21
CA GLN A 252 1.58 33.54 1.36
C GLN A 252 2.30 33.14 2.64
N VAL A 253 2.33 34.06 3.59
CA VAL A 253 2.79 33.79 4.95
C VAL A 253 1.97 32.66 5.57
N TRP A 254 2.61 31.56 5.92
CA TRP A 254 1.98 30.51 6.70
C TRP A 254 2.04 30.85 8.18
N HIS A 255 0.89 30.83 8.85
CA HIS A 255 0.75 31.20 10.26
C HIS A 255 0.82 30.01 11.23
N GLY A 256 1.15 28.82 10.72
CA GLY A 256 1.07 27.55 11.44
C GLY A 256 -0.20 26.76 11.11
N PRO A 257 -0.36 25.56 11.69
CA PRO A 257 -1.56 24.74 11.50
C PRO A 257 -2.78 25.40 12.14
N ASP A 258 -3.94 25.23 11.52
CA ASP A 258 -5.21 25.72 12.06
C ASP A 258 -5.56 24.99 13.38
N PRO A 259 -6.22 25.65 14.34
CA PRO A 259 -6.63 24.99 15.57
C PRO A 259 -7.46 23.72 15.32
N GLY A 260 -7.04 22.60 15.90
CA GLY A 260 -7.71 21.31 15.77
C GLY A 260 -7.31 20.51 14.53
N THR A 261 -6.40 21.01 13.69
CA THR A 261 -5.80 20.22 12.61
C THR A 261 -4.54 19.48 13.09
N PRO A 262 -4.06 18.49 12.32
CA PRO A 262 -2.73 17.93 12.52
C PRO A 262 -1.65 19.00 12.69
N GLY A 263 -0.68 18.67 13.54
CA GLY A 263 0.43 19.51 13.95
C GLY A 263 0.17 20.50 15.08
N THR A 264 -1.01 20.45 15.72
CA THR A 264 -1.35 21.32 16.87
C THR A 264 -1.06 20.70 18.24
N SER A 265 -0.80 19.39 18.33
CA SER A 265 -0.44 18.69 19.58
C SER A 265 0.52 17.52 19.35
N ILE A 266 1.15 17.03 20.41
CA ILE A 266 2.05 15.87 20.36
C ILE A 266 1.34 14.57 20.01
N ASP A 267 0.05 14.45 20.35
CA ASP A 267 -0.78 13.28 20.04
C ASP A 267 -1.34 13.33 18.60
N ASN A 268 -1.19 14.47 17.93
CA ASN A 268 -1.66 14.70 16.56
C ASN A 268 -0.61 15.51 15.77
N PRO A 269 0.62 14.98 15.59
CA PRO A 269 1.67 15.68 14.85
C PRO A 269 1.36 15.72 13.35
N GLY A 270 1.95 16.67 12.62
CA GLY A 270 1.74 16.84 11.17
C GLY A 270 3.04 16.88 10.36
N ILE A 271 2.95 16.63 9.06
CA ILE A 271 4.01 16.80 8.08
C ILE A 271 3.61 17.95 7.17
N PHE A 272 4.37 19.05 7.22
CA PHE A 272 4.14 20.27 6.44
C PHE A 272 5.22 20.38 5.38
N ILE A 273 4.84 20.30 4.11
CA ILE A 273 5.79 20.31 2.99
C ILE A 273 5.57 21.60 2.21
N PHE A 274 6.58 22.46 2.23
CA PHE A 274 6.62 23.71 1.47
C PHE A 274 7.26 23.42 0.12
N ASP A 275 6.40 23.30 -0.88
CA ASP A 275 6.75 23.09 -2.28
C ASP A 275 6.78 24.46 -2.97
N GLY A 276 7.89 25.17 -2.76
CA GLY A 276 8.08 26.52 -3.25
C GLY A 276 9.22 26.60 -4.24
N GLU A 277 8.92 26.98 -5.50
CA GLU A 277 9.93 27.45 -6.46
C GLU A 277 10.72 28.68 -5.92
N GLY A 278 10.15 29.41 -4.95
CA GLY A 278 10.72 30.60 -4.33
C GLY A 278 11.70 30.36 -3.17
N GLY A 279 11.71 29.14 -2.59
CA GLY A 279 12.56 28.76 -1.47
C GLY A 279 12.18 29.41 -0.12
N CYS A 280 12.08 28.57 0.92
CA CYS A 280 12.02 28.95 2.34
C CYS A 280 11.04 30.06 2.70
N ASP A 281 9.77 29.77 2.46
CA ASP A 281 8.67 30.62 2.89
C ASP A 281 8.72 30.91 4.40
N THR A 282 8.26 32.10 4.75
CA THR A 282 8.33 32.57 6.13
C THR A 282 7.19 31.98 6.95
N VAL A 283 7.51 31.30 8.05
CA VAL A 283 6.53 30.91 9.07
C VAL A 283 6.28 32.09 10.00
N ASN A 284 5.46 33.04 9.57
CA ASN A 284 5.16 34.24 10.35
C ASN A 284 3.86 34.07 11.12
N GLY A 285 3.85 33.13 12.06
CA GLY A 285 2.84 33.05 13.11
C GLY A 285 3.42 33.64 14.39
N SER A 286 2.91 34.79 14.85
CA SER A 286 3.28 35.35 16.14
C SER A 286 2.96 34.32 17.25
N ASN A 287 3.99 33.59 17.70
CA ASN A 287 3.91 32.50 18.68
C ASN A 287 3.18 31.22 18.20
N ALA A 288 3.36 30.84 16.93
CA ALA A 288 2.87 29.54 16.45
C ALA A 288 3.61 28.38 17.14
N THR A 289 2.87 27.34 17.51
CA THR A 289 3.43 26.09 18.01
C THR A 289 3.07 24.98 17.05
N ILE A 290 4.09 24.26 16.58
CA ILE A 290 3.96 23.23 15.55
C ILE A 290 4.51 21.93 16.12
N TYR A 291 3.76 20.84 16.01
CA TYR A 291 4.19 19.49 16.37
C TYR A 291 4.37 18.66 15.10
N GLY A 292 5.55 18.10 14.87
CA GLY A 292 5.85 17.28 13.69
C GLY A 292 6.97 17.83 12.81
N ILE A 293 6.84 17.66 11.50
CA ILE A 293 7.91 17.92 10.53
C ILE A 293 7.54 19.08 9.64
N ILE A 294 8.47 20.02 9.48
CA ILE A 294 8.38 21.11 8.53
C ILE A 294 9.49 20.90 7.51
N TYR A 295 9.13 20.66 6.26
CA TYR A 295 10.06 20.41 5.17
C TYR A 295 10.00 21.55 4.16
N PHE A 296 11.14 22.20 3.95
CA PHE A 296 11.31 23.25 2.96
C PHE A 296 12.04 22.70 1.74
N GLU A 297 11.31 22.59 0.64
CA GLU A 297 11.91 22.25 -0.64
C GLU A 297 12.65 23.45 -1.23
N THR A 298 13.72 23.17 -1.96
CA THR A 298 14.37 24.15 -2.83
C THR A 298 14.55 23.53 -4.21
N THR A 299 14.28 24.32 -5.25
CA THR A 299 14.48 23.91 -6.65
C THR A 299 15.93 24.14 -7.10
N THR A 300 16.74 24.87 -6.33
CA THR A 300 18.13 25.18 -6.65
C THR A 300 19.10 24.59 -5.62
N PHE A 301 19.68 23.44 -5.93
CA PHE A 301 20.75 22.81 -5.16
C PHE A 301 22.06 23.47 -5.57
N HIS A 302 22.47 24.48 -4.82
CA HIS A 302 23.74 25.13 -5.06
C HIS A 302 24.86 24.32 -4.39
N THR A 303 25.54 23.50 -5.19
CA THR A 303 26.78 22.78 -4.80
C THR A 303 27.93 23.71 -4.44
N SER A 304 27.83 24.99 -4.81
CA SER A 304 28.70 26.06 -4.33
C SER A 304 28.07 27.42 -4.69
N GLY A 305 27.92 28.31 -3.70
CA GLY A 305 27.34 29.64 -3.87
C GLY A 305 26.00 29.87 -3.15
N PRO A 306 25.59 31.14 -2.94
CA PRO A 306 24.46 31.51 -2.09
C PRO A 306 23.09 31.31 -2.79
N GLY A 307 22.80 30.10 -3.26
CA GLY A 307 21.43 29.64 -3.55
C GLY A 307 20.68 29.34 -2.26
N THR A 308 20.63 30.33 -1.38
CA THR A 308 20.29 30.18 0.03
C THR A 308 18.80 30.19 0.23
N CYS A 309 18.32 29.18 0.95
CA CYS A 309 17.14 29.29 1.76
C CYS A 309 17.32 30.46 2.74
N ASN A 310 16.72 31.62 2.43
CA ASN A 310 16.75 32.78 3.31
C ASN A 310 15.61 32.65 4.30
N SER A 311 15.86 31.94 5.41
CA SER A 311 14.88 31.64 6.46
C SER A 311 14.58 32.86 7.34
N ASN A 312 14.25 33.99 6.69
CA ASN A 312 13.86 35.20 7.38
C ASN A 312 12.44 35.02 7.94
N GLY A 313 12.21 35.28 9.22
CA GLY A 313 10.85 35.46 9.73
C GLY A 313 10.19 34.24 10.40
N PHE A 314 10.96 33.37 11.08
CA PHE A 314 10.41 32.37 12.01
C PHE A 314 9.97 33.00 13.35
N GLY A 315 9.19 34.08 13.28
CA GLY A 315 8.87 34.97 14.41
C GLY A 315 8.34 34.25 15.67
N SER A 316 9.23 33.93 16.62
CA SER A 316 8.89 33.27 17.89
C SER A 316 8.11 31.95 17.73
N VAL A 317 8.38 31.20 16.66
CA VAL A 317 7.77 29.89 16.43
C VAL A 317 8.38 28.84 17.34
N ASN A 318 7.57 27.96 17.90
CA ASN A 318 8.00 26.76 18.61
C ASN A 318 7.75 25.53 17.73
N VAL A 319 8.79 24.84 17.32
CA VAL A 319 8.71 23.60 16.54
C VAL A 319 9.08 22.44 17.45
N TYR A 320 8.11 21.59 17.77
CA TYR A 320 8.30 20.31 18.46
C TYR A 320 8.38 19.20 17.40
N GLY A 321 9.58 18.82 17.01
CA GLY A 321 9.85 17.86 15.95
C GLY A 321 11.04 18.33 15.14
N SER A 322 10.92 18.35 13.81
CA SER A 322 12.04 18.66 12.92
C SER A 322 11.70 19.74 11.91
N ALA A 323 12.58 20.71 11.76
CA ALA A 323 12.59 21.62 10.63
C ALA A 323 13.73 21.22 9.68
N VAL A 324 13.37 21.10 8.40
CA VAL A 324 14.17 20.42 7.39
C VAL A 324 14.31 21.34 6.20
N TRP A 325 15.54 21.59 5.78
CA TRP A 325 15.84 22.45 4.66
C TRP A 325 16.62 21.67 3.61
N GLU A 326 16.09 21.61 2.39
CA GLU A 326 16.90 21.25 1.24
C GLU A 326 17.78 22.43 0.85
N GLY A 327 19.08 22.23 0.77
CA GLY A 327 20.06 23.26 0.43
C GLY A 327 20.64 24.02 1.64
N ASN A 328 21.29 25.14 1.34
CA ASN A 328 21.98 25.97 2.34
C ASN A 328 20.98 26.84 3.12
N LEU A 329 20.96 26.72 4.44
CA LEU A 329 20.20 27.57 5.35
C LEU A 329 20.98 28.87 5.65
N HIS A 330 20.42 30.00 5.28
CA HIS A 330 20.99 31.32 5.56
C HIS A 330 20.01 32.18 6.33
N LYS A 331 20.54 32.97 7.28
CA LYS A 331 19.72 33.90 8.07
C LYS A 331 18.54 33.21 8.74
N LEU A 332 18.81 32.12 9.48
CA LEU A 332 17.87 31.68 10.50
C LEU A 332 17.76 32.83 11.51
N ASN A 333 16.77 33.68 11.29
CA ASN A 333 16.55 34.88 12.06
C ASN A 333 15.18 34.79 12.73
N ALA A 334 15.12 35.35 13.94
CA ALA A 334 14.04 35.28 14.94
C ALA A 334 14.33 34.33 16.12
N ASN A 335 13.57 34.54 17.20
CA ASN A 335 13.65 33.77 18.44
C ASN A 335 12.86 32.47 18.32
N ALA A 336 13.13 31.69 17.27
CA ALA A 336 12.50 30.40 17.05
C ALA A 336 13.08 29.35 18.00
N ASN A 337 12.24 28.46 18.51
CA ASN A 337 12.65 27.39 19.40
C ASN A 337 12.38 26.04 18.73
N PHE A 338 13.40 25.21 18.61
CA PHE A 338 13.32 23.86 18.04
C PHE A 338 13.51 22.83 19.14
N PHE A 339 12.53 21.96 19.34
CA PHE A 339 12.52 20.92 20.37
C PHE A 339 12.44 19.55 19.70
N GLY A 340 13.46 18.73 19.92
CA GLY A 340 13.43 17.33 19.51
C GLY A 340 12.38 16.58 20.31
N ILE A 341 11.51 15.89 19.62
CA ILE A 341 10.53 14.97 20.23
C ILE A 341 10.59 13.62 19.51
N ASP A 342 10.03 12.61 20.14
CA ASP A 342 9.80 11.33 19.49
C ASP A 342 8.56 11.46 18.58
N LEU A 343 8.74 11.19 17.29
CA LEU A 343 7.69 11.22 16.27
C LEU A 343 7.33 9.81 15.79
N SER A 344 7.76 8.75 16.47
CA SER A 344 7.41 7.36 16.13
C SER A 344 5.89 7.13 16.01
N GLY A 345 5.08 7.79 16.85
CA GLY A 345 3.61 7.71 16.75
C GLY A 345 3.02 8.30 15.47
N LEU A 346 3.75 9.17 14.77
CA LEU A 346 3.34 9.68 13.45
C LEU A 346 3.50 8.61 12.37
N GLU A 347 4.54 7.78 12.45
CA GLU A 347 4.76 6.64 11.53
C GLU A 347 3.57 5.68 11.55
N ASP A 348 3.00 5.43 12.74
CA ASP A 348 1.85 4.54 12.92
C ASP A 348 0.52 5.14 12.46
N THR A 349 0.44 6.47 12.36
CA THR A 349 -0.81 7.18 12.07
C THR A 349 -0.91 7.59 10.60
N VAL A 350 0.23 7.85 9.94
CA VAL A 350 0.26 8.22 8.53
C VAL A 350 0.12 6.96 7.68
N THR A 351 -1.02 6.80 7.01
CA THR A 351 -1.17 5.76 5.98
C THR A 351 -0.35 6.12 4.75
N MET A 352 0.54 5.20 4.36
CA MET A 352 1.44 5.37 3.23
C MET A 352 1.09 4.37 2.12
N PRO A 353 1.49 4.63 0.86
CA PRO A 353 1.29 3.68 -0.22
C PRO A 353 2.05 2.39 0.05
N ILE A 354 1.49 1.26 -0.38
CA ILE A 354 2.17 -0.04 -0.27
C ILE A 354 3.37 -0.08 -1.21
N ASP A 355 4.57 -0.30 -0.68
CA ASP A 355 5.82 -0.43 -1.43
C ASP A 355 5.91 -1.78 -2.14
N LYS A 356 5.60 -2.83 -1.37
CA LYS A 356 5.78 -4.23 -1.79
C LYS A 356 4.60 -5.05 -1.37
N SER A 357 4.21 -5.94 -2.27
CA SER A 357 3.13 -6.90 -2.08
C SER A 357 3.67 -8.27 -2.49
N ILE A 358 3.72 -9.21 -1.55
CA ILE A 358 4.22 -10.57 -1.78
C ILE A 358 3.17 -11.57 -1.30
N LEU A 359 2.67 -12.39 -2.21
CA LEU A 359 1.80 -13.51 -1.88
C LEU A 359 2.54 -14.50 -0.98
N LEU A 360 1.95 -14.83 0.17
CA LEU A 360 2.54 -15.76 1.13
C LEU A 360 2.29 -17.21 0.69
N PRO A 361 3.35 -17.98 0.38
CA PRO A 361 3.19 -19.38 0.02
C PRO A 361 2.52 -20.17 1.15
N GLY A 362 1.63 -21.10 0.80
CA GLY A 362 0.93 -21.96 1.77
C GLY A 362 -0.22 -21.30 2.53
N SER A 363 -0.51 -20.02 2.27
CA SER A 363 -1.67 -19.33 2.86
C SER A 363 -2.93 -19.36 1.97
N TRP A 364 -2.82 -19.93 0.77
CA TRP A 364 -3.89 -20.03 -0.21
C TRP A 364 -5.01 -20.97 0.27
N ARG A 365 -6.27 -20.56 0.07
CA ARG A 365 -7.47 -21.33 0.42
C ARG A 365 -8.58 -21.08 -0.61
N ASP A 366 -9.34 -22.12 -0.92
CA ASP A 366 -10.58 -22.07 -1.71
C ASP A 366 -11.82 -22.40 -0.85
N TYR A 367 -12.97 -21.90 -1.29
CA TYR A 367 -14.28 -22.06 -0.63
C TYR A 367 -15.41 -22.24 -1.62
#